data_AF-A0A538MKW0-F1
#
_entry.id   AF-A0A538MKW0-F1
#
_cell.length_a   1.000
_cell.length_b   1.000
_cell.length_c   1.000
_cell.angle_alpha   90.00
_cell.angle_beta   90.00
_cell.angle_gamma   90.00
#
_symmetry.space_group_name_H-M   'P 1'
#
loop_
_entity.id
_entity.type
_entity.pdbx_description
1 polymer ?
#
loop_
_entity_poly.entity_id
_entity_poly.type
_entity_poly.pdbx_seq_one_letter_code
_entity_poly.pdbx_strand_id
1 'polypeptide(L)'
;MARKLLWASLALAPITFVVDFAFHPGDVALFVLAATSLVPLAWLIGESTEHAAEHTGPGIGGFLNASFGNAPELIIATFAVADGLPNVVRGSLAGSVISNLLLVLGVAMATGETGRPINRNSLLLQLGLVGTAVLLFLAPSVAGWHGNPERHSLAVLTAPLAAILLVLYVVAQTIQLRGFRQRHAESGHEERAGAWPLSRALLALALATAATAVTSEILVHSLDGFAKAAGLSQFFISVVIVAVVGNAAEHGGAIVIARRGKMRLATEIAVSSSAQVALLVTPAVALLSWAVTPALPLAFRWEELGAMALATVVVAAVVFDGFSRRWQGFALVGLYAALVVGFGFAGDR
;
A
#
# COMPACT_ATOMS: atom_id res chain seq x y z
N MET A 1 -11.06 -21.48 9.29
CA MET A 1 -11.97 -20.48 9.87
C MET A 1 -11.77 -19.10 9.24
N ALA A 2 -10.56 -18.51 9.27
CA ALA A 2 -10.27 -17.19 8.68
C ALA A 2 -10.67 -17.01 7.21
N ARG A 3 -10.36 -17.96 6.32
CA ARG A 3 -10.73 -17.86 4.89
C ARG A 3 -12.26 -17.80 4.68
N LYS A 4 -13.05 -18.55 5.46
CA LYS A 4 -14.52 -18.51 5.39
C LYS A 4 -15.08 -17.16 5.84
N LEU A 5 -14.46 -16.54 6.84
CA LEU A 5 -14.82 -15.19 7.29
C LEU A 5 -14.53 -14.15 6.21
N LEU A 6 -13.37 -14.24 5.53
CA LEU A 6 -13.04 -13.33 4.42
C LEU A 6 -14.04 -13.43 3.26
N TRP A 7 -14.40 -14.66 2.87
CA TRP A 7 -15.44 -14.89 1.86
C TRP A 7 -16.81 -14.34 2.28
N ALA A 8 -17.21 -14.53 3.54
CA ALA A 8 -18.45 -13.98 4.06
C ALA A 8 -18.42 -12.44 4.07
N SER A 9 -17.29 -11.84 4.44
CA SER A 9 -17.14 -10.38 4.47
C SER A 9 -17.14 -9.72 3.09
N LEU A 10 -16.99 -10.46 1.99
CA LEU A 10 -17.20 -9.90 0.65
C LEU A 10 -18.64 -9.41 0.43
N ALA A 11 -19.61 -9.91 1.22
CA ALA A 11 -20.98 -9.39 1.20
C ALA A 11 -21.07 -7.94 1.72
N LEU A 12 -20.06 -7.43 2.43
CA LEU A 12 -20.06 -6.05 2.93
C LEU A 12 -20.06 -5.03 1.78
N ALA A 13 -19.40 -5.31 0.65
CA ALA A 13 -19.37 -4.41 -0.48
C ALA A 13 -20.76 -4.16 -1.11
N PRO A 14 -21.55 -5.20 -1.51
CA PRO A 14 -22.90 -4.97 -2.00
C PRO A 14 -23.84 -4.44 -0.90
N ILE A 15 -23.64 -4.79 0.38
CA ILE A 15 -24.40 -4.19 1.49
C ILE A 15 -24.13 -2.69 1.57
N THR A 16 -22.88 -2.26 1.50
CA THR A 16 -22.47 -0.84 1.53
C THR A 16 -23.14 -0.08 0.40
N PHE A 17 -23.12 -0.62 -0.81
CA PHE A 17 -23.79 -0.01 -1.96
C PHE A 17 -25.31 0.11 -1.77
N VAL A 18 -25.98 -0.95 -1.29
CA VAL A 18 -27.43 -0.90 -1.03
C VAL A 18 -27.77 0.09 0.09
N VAL A 19 -26.95 0.15 1.13
CA VAL A 19 -27.12 1.06 2.27
C VAL A 19 -26.97 2.52 1.82
N ASP A 20 -25.94 2.81 1.02
CA ASP A 20 -25.73 4.12 0.41
C ASP A 20 -26.91 4.52 -0.47
N PHE A 21 -27.28 3.66 -1.42
CA PHE A 21 -28.33 3.94 -2.40
C PHE A 21 -29.74 4.07 -1.79
N ALA A 22 -30.10 3.23 -0.81
CA ALA A 22 -31.48 3.13 -0.33
C ALA A 22 -31.73 3.84 1.02
N PHE A 23 -30.72 3.98 1.87
CA PHE A 23 -30.94 4.38 3.27
C PHE A 23 -30.22 5.66 3.70
N HIS A 24 -29.19 6.11 2.98
CA HIS A 24 -28.47 7.36 3.25
C HIS A 24 -28.13 7.57 4.75
N PRO A 25 -27.45 6.60 5.42
CA PRO A 25 -27.32 6.55 6.89
C PRO A 25 -26.39 7.61 7.49
N GLY A 26 -25.86 8.53 6.69
CA GLY A 26 -24.89 9.54 7.07
C GLY A 26 -23.43 9.10 6.92
N ASP A 27 -22.54 10.08 6.86
CA ASP A 27 -21.14 9.89 6.45
C ASP A 27 -20.35 8.97 7.39
N VAL A 28 -20.63 9.00 8.69
CA VAL A 28 -19.94 8.12 9.65
C VAL A 28 -20.20 6.66 9.36
N ALA A 29 -21.47 6.30 9.13
CA ALA A 29 -21.84 4.93 8.82
C ALA A 29 -21.29 4.50 7.46
N LEU A 30 -21.40 5.36 6.44
CA LEU A 30 -20.87 5.10 5.10
C LEU A 30 -19.35 4.91 5.11
N PHE A 31 -18.61 5.76 5.82
CA PHE A 31 -17.16 5.66 5.91
C PHE A 31 -16.73 4.33 6.55
N VAL A 32 -17.35 3.95 7.66
CA VAL A 32 -17.03 2.69 8.36
C VAL A 32 -17.39 1.48 7.49
N LEU A 33 -18.55 1.49 6.84
CA LEU A 33 -18.99 0.42 5.94
C LEU A 33 -18.07 0.30 4.71
N ALA A 34 -17.71 1.41 4.08
CA ALA A 34 -16.81 1.43 2.94
C ALA A 34 -15.39 0.96 3.33
N ALA A 35 -14.83 1.49 4.42
CA ALA A 35 -13.51 1.10 4.92
C ALA A 35 -13.44 -0.39 5.25
N THR A 36 -14.47 -0.93 5.91
CA THR A 36 -14.52 -2.37 6.25
C THR A 36 -14.76 -3.26 5.03
N SER A 37 -15.49 -2.78 4.02
CA SER A 37 -15.72 -3.49 2.76
C SER A 37 -14.48 -3.58 1.87
N LEU A 38 -13.62 -2.57 1.90
CA LEU A 38 -12.39 -2.54 1.11
C LEU A 38 -11.38 -3.60 1.55
N VAL A 39 -11.34 -3.97 2.84
CA VAL A 39 -10.41 -4.99 3.37
C VAL A 39 -10.56 -6.36 2.67
N PRO A 40 -11.75 -7.00 2.64
CA PRO A 40 -11.91 -8.28 1.93
C PRO A 40 -11.82 -8.15 0.41
N LEU A 41 -12.17 -7.00 -0.17
CA LEU A 41 -12.01 -6.76 -1.60
C LEU A 41 -10.53 -6.70 -2.01
N ALA A 42 -9.70 -5.99 -1.25
CA ALA A 42 -8.25 -5.97 -1.44
C ALA A 42 -7.68 -7.41 -1.36
N TRP A 43 -8.18 -8.22 -0.42
CA TRP A 43 -7.76 -9.61 -0.31
C TRP A 43 -8.14 -10.43 -1.54
N LEU A 44 -9.36 -10.26 -2.06
CA LEU A 44 -9.81 -10.96 -3.26
C LEU A 44 -9.02 -10.54 -4.50
N ILE A 45 -8.66 -9.26 -4.62
CA ILE A 45 -7.78 -8.78 -5.70
C ILE A 45 -6.41 -9.47 -5.61
N GLY A 46 -5.78 -9.48 -4.43
CA GLY A 46 -4.48 -10.12 -4.22
C GLY A 46 -4.50 -11.62 -4.53
N GLU A 47 -5.49 -12.35 -3.99
CA GLU A 47 -5.68 -13.79 -4.25
C GLU A 47 -5.91 -14.05 -5.74
N SER A 48 -6.79 -13.30 -6.40
CA SER A 48 -7.09 -13.47 -7.83
C SER A 48 -5.87 -13.18 -8.70
N THR A 49 -5.07 -12.19 -8.31
CA THR A 49 -3.82 -11.83 -9.00
C THR A 49 -2.78 -12.94 -8.88
N GLU A 50 -2.64 -13.56 -7.70
CA GLU A 50 -1.74 -14.71 -7.50
C GLU A 50 -2.16 -15.90 -8.38
N HIS A 51 -3.45 -16.25 -8.42
CA HIS A 51 -3.96 -17.33 -9.30
C HIS A 51 -3.77 -17.01 -10.79
N ALA A 52 -3.94 -15.76 -11.21
CA ALA A 52 -3.70 -15.36 -12.59
C ALA A 52 -2.20 -15.40 -12.95
N ALA A 53 -1.32 -15.02 -12.01
CA ALA A 53 0.13 -15.05 -12.19
C ALA A 53 0.67 -16.48 -12.39
N GLU A 54 0.06 -17.48 -11.75
CA GLU A 54 0.42 -18.90 -11.90
C GLU A 54 0.25 -19.41 -13.34
N HIS A 55 -0.64 -18.80 -14.14
CA HIS A 55 -0.92 -19.21 -15.53
C HIS A 55 -0.14 -18.44 -16.60
N THR A 56 0.49 -17.31 -16.24
CA THR A 56 1.03 -16.34 -17.20
C THR A 56 2.56 -16.30 -17.24
N GLY A 57 3.19 -17.13 -16.41
CA GLY A 57 4.64 -17.26 -16.31
C GLY A 57 5.30 -16.10 -15.53
N PRO A 58 6.61 -16.22 -15.19
CA PRO A 58 7.24 -15.33 -14.22
C PRO A 58 7.22 -13.85 -14.60
N GLY A 59 7.35 -13.52 -15.89
CA GLY A 59 7.38 -12.13 -16.37
C GLY A 59 6.02 -11.44 -16.25
N ILE A 60 5.00 -11.98 -16.92
CA ILE A 60 3.65 -11.42 -16.91
C ILE A 60 3.03 -11.55 -15.52
N GLY A 61 3.22 -12.68 -14.84
CA GLY A 61 2.76 -12.86 -13.46
C GLY A 61 3.37 -11.86 -12.49
N GLY A 62 4.67 -11.56 -12.63
CA GLY A 62 5.33 -10.51 -11.85
C GLY A 62 4.77 -9.10 -12.12
N PHE A 63 4.40 -8.80 -13.37
CA PHE A 63 3.74 -7.55 -13.74
C PHE A 63 2.31 -7.46 -13.20
N LEU A 64 1.53 -8.54 -13.30
CA LEU A 64 0.18 -8.62 -12.74
C LEU A 64 0.21 -8.39 -11.23
N ASN A 65 1.14 -9.07 -10.53
CA ASN A 65 1.29 -8.92 -9.09
C ASN A 65 1.69 -7.50 -8.68
N ALA A 66 2.65 -6.90 -9.39
CA ALA A 66 3.04 -5.51 -9.18
C ALA A 66 1.88 -4.52 -9.36
N SER A 67 1.08 -4.72 -10.41
CA SER A 67 0.02 -3.78 -10.78
C SER A 67 -1.22 -3.96 -9.92
N PHE A 68 -1.80 -5.17 -9.93
CA PHE A 68 -3.06 -5.45 -9.27
C PHE A 68 -2.90 -5.70 -7.77
N GLY A 69 -1.73 -6.13 -7.29
CA GLY A 69 -1.45 -6.23 -5.85
C GLY A 69 -1.63 -4.89 -5.12
N ASN A 70 -1.32 -3.79 -5.79
CA ASN A 70 -1.48 -2.42 -5.29
C ASN A 70 -2.69 -1.69 -5.89
N ALA A 71 -3.64 -2.42 -6.51
CA ALA A 71 -4.81 -1.80 -7.11
C ALA A 71 -5.70 -1.08 -6.09
N PRO A 72 -5.96 -1.60 -4.87
CA PRO A 72 -6.76 -0.87 -3.87
C PRO A 72 -6.22 0.54 -3.60
N GLU A 73 -4.92 0.68 -3.38
CA GLU A 73 -4.25 1.94 -3.10
C GLU A 73 -4.33 2.87 -4.31
N LEU A 74 -4.02 2.35 -5.51
CA LEU A 74 -4.10 3.11 -6.75
C LEU A 74 -5.51 3.63 -7.01
N ILE A 75 -6.54 2.81 -6.77
CA ILE A 75 -7.95 3.15 -6.96
C ILE A 75 -8.37 4.23 -5.95
N ILE A 76 -8.16 4.00 -4.66
CA ILE A 76 -8.51 4.96 -3.59
C ILE A 76 -7.82 6.31 -3.86
N ALA A 77 -6.53 6.29 -4.20
CA ALA A 77 -5.77 7.50 -4.51
C ALA A 77 -6.30 8.21 -5.76
N THR A 78 -6.67 7.48 -6.81
CA THR A 78 -7.19 8.09 -8.06
C THR A 78 -8.55 8.75 -7.84
N PHE A 79 -9.45 8.14 -7.06
CA PHE A 79 -10.72 8.77 -6.69
C PHE A 79 -10.50 10.00 -5.80
N ALA A 80 -9.61 9.93 -4.83
CA ALA A 80 -9.26 11.09 -4.01
C ALA A 80 -8.60 12.22 -4.82
N VAL A 81 -7.83 11.92 -5.88
CA VAL A 81 -7.36 12.93 -6.84
C VAL A 81 -8.54 13.56 -7.60
N ALA A 82 -9.48 12.74 -8.07
CA ALA A 82 -10.63 13.20 -8.83
C ALA A 82 -11.54 14.15 -8.03
N ASP A 83 -11.66 13.92 -6.72
CA ASP A 83 -12.42 14.77 -5.80
C ASP A 83 -11.64 15.99 -5.30
N GLY A 84 -10.42 16.21 -5.81
CA GLY A 84 -9.61 17.36 -5.43
C GLY A 84 -9.08 17.29 -4.00
N LEU A 85 -8.76 16.09 -3.50
CA LEU A 85 -8.26 15.84 -2.14
C LEU A 85 -6.77 15.43 -2.13
N PRO A 86 -5.84 16.28 -2.60
CA PRO A 86 -4.42 15.92 -2.73
C PRO A 86 -3.75 15.63 -1.38
N ASN A 87 -4.25 16.18 -0.27
CA ASN A 87 -3.79 15.86 1.08
C ASN A 87 -4.17 14.44 1.51
N VAL A 88 -5.35 13.95 1.12
CA VAL A 88 -5.77 12.58 1.37
C VAL A 88 -4.91 11.60 0.56
N VAL A 89 -4.61 11.96 -0.69
CA VAL A 89 -3.77 11.16 -1.57
C VAL A 89 -2.34 11.03 -1.02
N ARG A 90 -1.68 12.16 -0.72
CA ARG A 90 -0.32 12.13 -0.16
C ARG A 90 -0.26 11.42 1.20
N GLY A 91 -1.22 11.69 2.07
CA GLY A 91 -1.29 11.05 3.38
C GLY A 91 -1.45 9.54 3.27
N SER A 92 -2.39 9.06 2.46
CA SER A 92 -2.61 7.61 2.28
C SER A 92 -1.41 6.89 1.64
N LEU A 93 -0.73 7.51 0.66
CA LEU A 93 0.47 6.94 0.05
C LEU A 93 1.66 6.89 1.03
N ALA A 94 1.91 7.98 1.77
CA ALA A 94 2.97 8.02 2.78
C ALA A 94 2.68 7.04 3.92
N GLY A 95 1.44 7.05 4.42
CA GLY A 95 0.94 6.14 5.44
C GLY A 95 1.06 4.68 5.02
N SER A 96 0.84 4.37 3.74
CA SER A 96 0.99 3.02 3.21
C SER A 96 2.46 2.55 3.31
N VAL A 97 3.42 3.38 2.88
CA VAL A 97 4.85 3.10 3.05
C VAL A 97 5.21 2.89 4.52
N ILE A 98 4.79 3.81 5.40
CA ILE A 98 5.09 3.79 6.84
C ILE A 98 4.49 2.56 7.53
N SER A 99 3.23 2.25 7.26
CA SER A 99 2.54 1.10 7.85
C SER A 99 3.16 -0.23 7.39
N ASN A 100 3.52 -0.37 6.12
CA ASN A 100 4.19 -1.56 5.62
C ASN A 100 5.56 -1.78 6.28
N LEU A 101 6.37 -0.72 6.39
CA LEU A 101 7.69 -0.78 7.00
C LEU A 101 7.66 -1.01 8.52
N LEU A 102 6.73 -0.36 9.24
CA LEU A 102 6.73 -0.39 10.70
C LEU A 102 5.68 -1.33 11.27
N LEU A 103 4.42 -1.16 10.88
CA LEU A 103 3.30 -1.93 11.43
C LEU A 103 3.33 -3.39 10.92
N VAL A 104 3.32 -3.60 9.61
CA VAL A 104 3.21 -4.95 9.03
C VAL A 104 4.45 -5.77 9.33
N LEU A 105 5.62 -5.24 8.98
CA LEU A 105 6.88 -5.89 9.28
C LEU A 105 7.04 -6.10 10.79
N GLY A 106 6.68 -5.11 11.60
CA GLY A 106 6.73 -5.19 13.05
C GLY A 106 5.88 -6.32 13.62
N VAL A 107 4.60 -6.40 13.21
CA VAL A 107 3.68 -7.47 13.64
C VAL A 107 4.12 -8.84 13.10
N ALA A 108 4.60 -8.91 11.86
CA ALA A 108 5.13 -10.14 11.27
C ALA A 108 6.32 -10.66 12.09
N MET A 109 7.30 -9.81 12.42
CA MET A 109 8.46 -10.16 13.24
C MET A 109 8.09 -10.48 14.69
N ALA A 110 7.13 -9.75 15.28
CA ALA A 110 6.69 -9.96 16.65
C ALA A 110 5.92 -11.29 16.83
N THR A 111 5.14 -11.69 15.82
CA THR A 111 4.30 -12.90 15.88
C THR A 111 4.94 -14.13 15.27
N GLY A 112 5.95 -13.97 14.42
CA GLY A 112 6.71 -15.07 13.85
C GLY A 112 7.76 -15.65 14.80
N GLU A 113 8.56 -16.57 14.27
CA GLU A 113 9.60 -17.27 15.02
C GLU A 113 10.88 -16.42 15.11
N THR A 114 11.47 -16.33 16.31
CA THR A 114 12.73 -15.62 16.55
C THR A 114 13.91 -16.39 15.94
N GLY A 115 14.92 -15.65 15.47
CA GLY A 115 16.18 -16.21 14.97
C GLY A 115 16.09 -16.79 13.56
N ARG A 116 14.98 -16.56 12.84
CA ARG A 116 14.86 -17.00 11.46
C ARG A 116 15.65 -16.09 10.52
N PRO A 117 16.42 -16.65 9.56
CA PRO A 117 17.18 -15.85 8.61
C PRO A 117 16.24 -15.11 7.64
N ILE A 118 16.61 -13.88 7.32
CA ILE A 118 15.95 -13.03 6.33
C ILE A 118 16.92 -12.66 5.22
N ASN A 119 16.39 -12.27 4.07
CA ASN A 119 17.21 -11.96 2.89
C ASN A 119 17.70 -10.50 2.93
N ARG A 120 18.65 -10.21 3.81
CA ARG A 120 19.12 -8.83 4.05
C ARG A 120 19.49 -8.07 2.77
N ASN A 121 20.10 -8.72 1.79
CA ASN A 121 20.57 -8.06 0.58
C ASN A 121 19.40 -7.55 -0.28
N SER A 122 18.33 -8.36 -0.38
CA SER A 122 17.09 -7.96 -1.08
C SER A 122 16.38 -6.85 -0.32
N LEU A 123 16.22 -7.01 0.99
CA LEU A 123 15.54 -6.03 1.84
C LEU A 123 16.25 -4.68 1.84
N LEU A 124 17.58 -4.66 1.97
CA LEU A 124 18.37 -3.42 1.93
C LEU A 124 18.32 -2.74 0.55
N LEU A 125 18.25 -3.52 -0.54
CA LEU A 125 18.05 -2.95 -1.89
C LEU A 125 16.67 -2.29 -2.00
N GLN A 126 15.61 -2.94 -1.54
CA GLN A 126 14.25 -2.38 -1.56
C GLN A 126 14.13 -1.14 -0.68
N LEU A 127 14.71 -1.16 0.53
CA LEU A 127 14.78 0.02 1.41
C LEU A 127 15.60 1.16 0.80
N GLY A 128 16.69 0.84 0.08
CA GLY A 128 17.47 1.83 -0.67
C GLY A 128 16.65 2.49 -1.78
N LEU A 129 15.79 1.72 -2.46
CA LEU A 129 14.84 2.27 -3.45
C LEU A 129 13.80 3.17 -2.77
N VAL A 130 13.20 2.75 -1.64
CA VAL A 130 12.28 3.60 -0.87
C VAL A 130 12.97 4.89 -0.43
N GLY A 131 14.20 4.80 0.08
CA GLY A 131 15.00 5.97 0.46
C GLY A 131 15.28 6.90 -0.72
N THR A 132 15.55 6.35 -1.91
CA THR A 132 15.69 7.13 -3.14
C THR A 132 14.39 7.86 -3.50
N ALA A 133 13.23 7.20 -3.35
CA ALA A 133 11.93 7.83 -3.56
C ALA A 133 11.70 8.99 -2.59
N VAL A 134 11.96 8.79 -1.29
CA VAL A 134 11.85 9.85 -0.27
C VAL A 134 12.76 11.04 -0.60
N LEU A 135 13.99 10.79 -1.05
CA LEU A 135 14.91 11.85 -1.48
C LEU A 135 14.41 12.61 -2.71
N LEU A 136 13.81 11.92 -3.69
CA LEU A 136 13.24 12.60 -4.86
C LEU A 136 11.96 13.38 -4.50
N PHE A 137 11.13 12.88 -3.58
CA PHE A 137 9.97 13.60 -3.06
C PHE A 137 10.34 14.87 -2.29
N LEU A 138 11.55 14.95 -1.76
CA LEU A 138 12.04 16.14 -1.06
C LEU A 138 12.07 17.38 -1.98
N ALA A 139 12.39 17.22 -3.26
CA ALA A 139 12.48 18.35 -4.20
C ALA A 139 11.16 19.13 -4.36
N PRO A 140 10.02 18.51 -4.74
CA PRO A 140 8.74 19.22 -4.81
C PRO A 140 8.22 19.62 -3.42
N SER A 141 8.55 18.87 -2.36
CA SER A 141 8.08 19.17 -1.00
C SER A 141 8.77 20.39 -0.39
N VAL A 142 10.09 20.53 -0.55
CA VAL A 142 10.84 21.71 -0.11
C VAL A 142 10.46 22.93 -0.95
N ALA A 143 10.31 22.77 -2.26
CA ALA A 143 9.80 23.84 -3.10
C ALA A 143 8.39 24.26 -2.67
N GLY A 144 7.52 23.30 -2.34
CA GLY A 144 6.17 23.53 -1.84
C GLY A 144 6.06 23.97 -0.38
N TRP A 145 7.17 24.11 0.34
CA TRP A 145 7.18 24.46 1.76
C TRP A 145 6.60 25.85 2.03
N HIS A 146 6.92 26.80 1.14
CA HIS A 146 6.44 28.16 1.21
C HIS A 146 5.40 28.39 0.10
N GLY A 147 4.29 29.02 0.46
CA GLY A 147 3.17 29.29 -0.45
C GLY A 147 2.25 28.09 -0.64
N ASN A 148 1.49 28.08 -1.74
CA ASN A 148 0.53 27.01 -2.03
C ASN A 148 1.26 25.70 -2.45
N PRO A 149 1.14 24.59 -1.70
CA PRO A 149 1.74 23.29 -2.05
C PRO A 149 1.01 22.57 -3.21
N GLU A 150 -0.14 23.08 -3.64
CA GLU A 150 -0.99 22.50 -4.68
C GLU A 150 -0.84 23.22 -6.03
N ARG A 151 0.08 24.17 -6.13
CA ARG A 151 0.29 24.94 -7.36
C ARG A 151 0.80 24.05 -8.50
N HIS A 152 0.32 24.34 -9.71
CA HIS A 152 0.63 23.59 -10.92
C HIS A 152 2.14 23.47 -11.21
N SER A 153 2.94 24.48 -10.88
CA SER A 153 4.40 24.42 -11.09
C SER A 153 5.09 23.28 -10.30
N LEU A 154 4.53 22.86 -9.16
CA LEU A 154 5.02 21.71 -8.41
C LEU A 154 4.61 20.38 -9.06
N ALA A 155 3.43 20.32 -9.70
CA ALA A 155 3.03 19.15 -10.49
C ALA A 155 3.93 18.97 -11.72
N VAL A 156 4.30 20.07 -12.38
CA VAL A 156 5.28 20.08 -13.48
C VAL A 156 6.65 19.57 -13.01
N LEU A 157 7.13 20.01 -11.84
CA LEU A 157 8.38 19.51 -11.24
C LEU A 157 8.29 18.04 -10.85
N THR A 158 7.11 17.60 -10.38
CA THR A 158 6.85 16.22 -9.94
C THR A 158 6.88 15.24 -11.11
N ALA A 159 6.35 15.60 -12.29
CA ALA A 159 6.22 14.70 -13.43
C ALA A 159 7.54 14.00 -13.87
N PRO A 160 8.67 14.71 -14.11
CA PRO A 160 9.92 14.05 -14.47
C PRO A 160 10.48 13.19 -13.33
N LEU A 161 10.31 13.59 -12.07
CA LEU A 161 10.74 12.80 -10.91
C LEU A 161 9.93 11.50 -10.79
N ALA A 162 8.62 11.58 -11.03
CA ALA A 162 7.74 10.41 -11.08
C ALA A 162 8.14 9.45 -12.22
N ALA A 163 8.46 9.98 -13.41
CA ALA A 163 8.95 9.17 -14.52
C ALA A 163 10.28 8.45 -14.18
N ILE A 164 11.22 9.15 -13.53
CA ILE A 164 12.48 8.55 -13.06
C ILE A 164 12.21 7.40 -12.08
N LEU A 165 11.30 7.60 -11.12
CA LEU A 165 10.93 6.55 -10.15
C LEU A 165 10.33 5.32 -10.80
N LEU A 166 9.43 5.51 -11.78
CA LEU A 166 8.85 4.39 -12.54
C LEU A 166 9.91 3.63 -13.35
N VAL A 167 10.86 4.34 -13.96
CA VAL A 167 11.98 3.69 -14.66
C VAL A 167 12.83 2.88 -13.69
N LEU A 168 13.18 3.44 -12.53
CA LEU A 168 13.92 2.73 -11.49
C LEU A 168 13.16 1.50 -10.99
N TYR A 169 11.84 1.60 -10.83
CA TYR A 169 10.98 0.47 -10.48
C TYR A 169 11.07 -0.64 -11.51
N VAL A 170 10.86 -0.32 -12.80
CA VAL A 170 10.90 -1.30 -13.89
C VAL A 170 12.28 -1.96 -13.99
N VAL A 171 13.36 -1.20 -13.85
CA VAL A 171 14.74 -1.73 -13.86
C VAL A 171 14.95 -2.68 -12.67
N ALA A 172 14.61 -2.26 -11.45
CA ALA A 172 14.74 -3.07 -10.26
C ALA A 172 13.93 -4.37 -10.35
N GLN A 173 12.67 -4.28 -10.80
CA GLN A 173 11.79 -5.43 -10.97
C GLN A 173 12.32 -6.39 -12.04
N THR A 174 12.88 -5.86 -13.14
CA THR A 174 13.50 -6.69 -14.19
C THR A 174 14.72 -7.43 -13.68
N ILE A 175 15.57 -6.78 -12.88
CA ILE A 175 16.76 -7.42 -12.27
C ILE A 175 16.32 -8.54 -11.31
N GLN A 176 15.31 -8.28 -10.47
CA GLN A 176 14.78 -9.27 -9.52
C GLN A 176 14.16 -10.47 -10.24
N LEU A 177 13.34 -10.23 -11.27
CA LEU A 177 12.74 -11.28 -12.10
C LEU A 177 13.78 -12.14 -12.81
N ARG A 178 14.85 -11.53 -13.34
CA ARG A 178 15.97 -12.28 -13.96
C ARG A 178 16.68 -13.16 -12.93
N GLY A 179 16.97 -12.62 -11.76
CA GLY A 179 17.59 -13.39 -10.66
C GLY A 179 16.67 -14.49 -10.09
N PHE A 180 15.35 -14.35 -10.20
CA PHE A 180 14.39 -15.38 -9.84
C PHE A 180 14.32 -16.49 -10.90
N ARG A 181 14.23 -16.13 -12.20
CA ARG A 181 14.22 -17.11 -13.31
C ARG A 181 15.45 -18.02 -13.31
N GLN A 182 16.64 -17.48 -13.00
CA GLN A 182 17.87 -18.27 -12.92
C GLN A 182 17.81 -19.31 -11.79
N ARG A 183 17.19 -18.98 -10.65
CA ARG A 183 17.04 -19.90 -9.51
C ARG A 183 15.88 -20.89 -9.67
N HIS A 184 14.82 -20.50 -10.38
CA HIS A 184 13.66 -21.37 -10.68
C HIS A 184 13.88 -22.29 -11.89
N ALA A 185 14.88 -22.04 -12.74
CA ALA A 185 15.27 -22.98 -13.79
C ALA A 185 15.85 -24.29 -13.21
N GLU A 186 16.29 -24.28 -11.95
CA GLU A 186 16.87 -25.44 -11.24
C GLU A 186 15.84 -26.20 -10.39
N SER A 187 14.69 -25.59 -10.09
CA SER A 187 13.59 -26.21 -9.35
C SER A 187 12.37 -26.31 -10.26
N GLY A 188 12.08 -27.50 -10.78
CA GLY A 188 10.93 -27.75 -11.66
C GLY A 188 9.64 -27.14 -11.12
N HIS A 189 8.75 -26.71 -12.02
CA HIS A 189 7.44 -26.16 -11.67
C HIS A 189 6.66 -27.14 -10.78
N GLU A 190 6.67 -26.90 -9.47
CA GLU A 190 5.60 -27.38 -8.63
C GLU A 190 4.38 -26.52 -8.95
N GLU A 191 3.54 -27.00 -9.90
CA GLU A 191 2.17 -26.52 -10.01
C GLU A 191 1.56 -26.60 -8.60
N ARG A 192 1.17 -25.44 -8.05
CA ARG A 192 0.40 -25.44 -6.82
C ARG A 192 -0.92 -26.13 -7.13
N ALA A 193 -1.09 -27.34 -6.61
CA ALA A 193 -2.35 -28.06 -6.67
C ALA A 193 -3.48 -27.16 -6.12
N GLY A 194 -4.38 -26.71 -6.99
CA GLY A 194 -5.54 -25.87 -6.61
C GLY A 194 -5.58 -24.44 -7.17
N ALA A 195 -4.73 -24.09 -8.14
CA ALA A 195 -4.84 -22.83 -8.87
C ALA A 195 -6.23 -22.67 -9.52
N TRP A 196 -6.83 -21.47 -9.44
CA TRP A 196 -8.08 -21.22 -10.14
C TRP A 196 -7.86 -21.22 -11.65
N PRO A 197 -8.79 -21.75 -12.46
CA PRO A 197 -8.76 -21.54 -13.90
C PRO A 197 -8.59 -20.05 -14.21
N LEU A 198 -7.70 -19.71 -15.16
CA LEU A 198 -7.37 -18.32 -15.51
C LEU A 198 -8.62 -17.44 -15.72
N SER A 199 -9.66 -17.97 -16.37
CA SER A 199 -10.93 -17.25 -16.57
C SER A 199 -11.63 -16.87 -15.26
N ARG A 200 -11.60 -17.75 -14.24
CA ARG A 200 -12.17 -17.46 -12.92
C ARG A 200 -11.32 -16.44 -12.17
N ALA A 201 -9.99 -16.54 -12.27
CA ALA A 201 -9.07 -15.57 -11.66
C ALA A 201 -9.28 -14.17 -12.25
N LEU A 202 -9.33 -14.05 -13.58
CA LEU A 202 -9.58 -12.77 -14.26
C LEU A 202 -10.98 -12.21 -13.98
N LEU A 203 -12.01 -13.06 -13.94
CA LEU A 203 -13.36 -12.61 -13.62
C LEU A 203 -13.47 -12.11 -12.18
N ALA A 204 -12.92 -12.86 -11.22
CA ALA A 204 -12.90 -12.45 -9.82
C ALA A 204 -12.09 -11.16 -9.62
N LEU A 205 -10.94 -11.03 -10.30
CA LEU A 205 -10.14 -9.81 -10.31
C LEU A 205 -10.94 -8.62 -10.83
N ALA A 206 -11.57 -8.75 -12.00
CA ALA A 206 -12.36 -7.68 -12.60
C ALA A 206 -13.53 -7.23 -11.71
N LEU A 207 -14.28 -8.19 -11.15
CA LEU A 207 -15.41 -7.90 -10.25
C LEU A 207 -14.94 -7.25 -8.95
N ALA A 208 -13.85 -7.73 -8.36
CA ALA A 208 -13.29 -7.17 -7.14
C ALA A 208 -12.76 -5.75 -7.38
N THR A 209 -12.04 -5.51 -8.48
CA THR A 209 -11.57 -4.17 -8.88
C THR A 209 -12.74 -3.21 -9.09
N ALA A 210 -13.81 -3.61 -9.78
CA ALA A 210 -14.99 -2.77 -9.97
C ALA A 210 -15.70 -2.46 -8.65
N ALA A 211 -15.88 -3.45 -7.78
CA ALA A 211 -16.46 -3.25 -6.45
C ALA A 211 -15.60 -2.33 -5.58
N THR A 212 -14.26 -2.45 -5.64
CA THR A 212 -13.32 -1.56 -4.97
C THR A 212 -13.42 -0.14 -5.48
N ALA A 213 -13.61 0.06 -6.79
CA ALA A 213 -13.80 1.39 -7.36
C ALA A 213 -15.06 2.07 -6.79
N VAL A 214 -16.21 1.40 -6.86
CA VAL A 214 -17.48 1.93 -6.32
C VAL A 214 -17.38 2.18 -4.81
N THR A 215 -16.77 1.26 -4.06
CA THR A 215 -16.63 1.40 -2.60
C THR A 215 -15.65 2.51 -2.22
N SER A 216 -14.59 2.70 -3.01
CA SER A 216 -13.62 3.79 -2.82
C SER A 216 -14.26 5.16 -3.02
N GLU A 217 -15.16 5.31 -3.99
CA GLU A 217 -15.91 6.55 -4.19
C GLU A 217 -16.75 6.90 -2.95
N ILE A 218 -17.49 5.92 -2.40
CA ILE A 218 -18.26 6.09 -1.16
C ILE A 218 -17.33 6.46 0.03
N LEU A 219 -16.17 5.80 0.13
CA LEU A 219 -15.19 6.10 1.18
C LEU A 219 -14.70 7.56 1.10
N VAL A 220 -14.34 8.02 -0.09
CA VAL A 220 -13.77 9.36 -0.29
C VAL A 220 -14.82 10.43 -0.02
N HIS A 221 -16.04 10.29 -0.53
CA HIS A 221 -17.13 11.24 -0.29
C HIS A 221 -17.55 11.33 1.19
N SER A 222 -17.47 10.23 1.94
CA SER A 222 -17.83 10.20 3.37
C SER A 222 -16.70 10.62 4.32
N LEU A 223 -15.48 10.83 3.80
CA LEU A 223 -14.28 11.10 4.60
C LEU A 223 -14.41 12.37 5.44
N ASP A 224 -14.87 13.48 4.86
CA ASP A 224 -14.96 14.76 5.55
C ASP A 224 -15.99 14.75 6.67
N GLY A 225 -17.15 14.13 6.43
CA GLY A 225 -18.18 13.96 7.46
C GLY A 225 -17.72 13.06 8.60
N PHE A 226 -17.02 11.97 8.30
CA PHE A 226 -16.40 11.13 9.33
C PHE A 226 -15.33 11.89 10.12
N ALA A 227 -14.47 12.67 9.45
CA ALA A 227 -13.43 13.48 10.08
C ALA A 227 -14.01 14.45 11.11
N LYS A 228 -15.03 15.22 10.71
CA LYS A 228 -15.73 16.17 11.58
C LYS A 228 -16.39 15.49 12.78
N ALA A 229 -17.07 14.36 12.56
CA ALA A 229 -17.77 13.65 13.63
C ALA A 229 -16.80 12.97 14.62
N ALA A 230 -15.67 12.46 14.14
CA ALA A 230 -14.65 11.81 14.97
C ALA A 230 -13.73 12.82 15.67
N GLY A 231 -13.76 14.11 15.30
CA GLY A 231 -12.81 15.11 15.80
C GLY A 231 -11.37 14.84 15.34
N LEU A 232 -11.20 14.21 14.18
CA LEU A 232 -9.91 13.85 13.60
C LEU A 232 -9.65 14.69 12.35
N SER A 233 -8.38 15.00 12.09
CA SER A 233 -7.99 15.68 10.86
C SER A 233 -8.12 14.76 9.65
N GLN A 234 -8.41 15.31 8.48
CA GLN A 234 -8.40 14.55 7.23
C GLN A 234 -7.02 13.93 6.98
N PHE A 235 -5.95 14.66 7.36
CA PHE A 235 -4.59 14.15 7.35
C PHE A 235 -4.42 12.88 8.20
N PHE A 236 -4.92 12.86 9.44
CA PHE A 236 -4.79 11.70 10.31
C PHE A 236 -5.53 10.49 9.72
N ILE A 237 -6.76 10.72 9.24
CA ILE A 237 -7.58 9.67 8.63
C ILE A 237 -6.88 9.11 7.40
N SER A 238 -6.28 9.94 6.55
CA SER A 238 -5.61 9.48 5.34
C SER A 238 -4.33 8.69 5.65
N VAL A 239 -3.44 9.23 6.49
CA VAL A 239 -2.13 8.62 6.79
C VAL A 239 -2.21 7.38 7.68
N VAL A 240 -3.27 7.25 8.48
CA VAL A 240 -3.44 6.10 9.39
C VAL A 240 -4.53 5.16 8.86
N ILE A 241 -5.76 5.63 8.75
CA ILE A 241 -6.92 4.76 8.51
C ILE A 241 -6.96 4.30 7.06
N VAL A 242 -6.98 5.23 6.11
CA VAL A 242 -7.07 4.91 4.67
C VAL A 242 -5.86 4.10 4.22
N ALA A 243 -4.66 4.48 4.68
CA ALA A 243 -3.43 3.74 4.42
C ALA A 243 -3.48 2.27 4.87
N VAL A 244 -4.03 1.99 6.05
CA VAL A 244 -4.17 0.62 6.56
C VAL A 244 -5.24 -0.15 5.80
N VAL A 245 -6.36 0.51 5.45
CA VAL A 245 -7.46 -0.11 4.70
C VAL A 245 -7.01 -0.58 3.31
N GLY A 246 -6.31 0.27 2.56
CA GLY A 246 -5.79 -0.08 1.23
C GLY A 246 -4.93 -1.34 1.28
N ASN A 247 -3.96 -1.36 2.20
CA ASN A 247 -2.97 -2.43 2.29
C ASN A 247 -3.43 -3.66 3.09
N ALA A 248 -4.67 -3.69 3.62
CA ALA A 248 -5.08 -4.66 4.64
C ALA A 248 -4.91 -6.12 4.21
N ALA A 249 -5.06 -6.39 2.91
CA ALA A 249 -4.82 -7.70 2.30
C ALA A 249 -3.37 -8.17 2.46
N GLU A 250 -2.42 -7.32 2.06
CA GLU A 250 -0.99 -7.60 2.13
C GLU A 250 -0.52 -7.69 3.59
N HIS A 251 -1.08 -6.84 4.45
CA HIS A 251 -0.85 -6.85 5.90
C HIS A 251 -1.20 -8.22 6.50
N GLY A 252 -2.42 -8.69 6.26
CA GLY A 252 -2.90 -9.97 6.75
C GLY A 252 -2.11 -11.15 6.20
N GLY A 253 -1.80 -11.13 4.90
CA GLY A 253 -1.01 -12.17 4.22
C GLY A 253 0.38 -12.35 4.82
N ALA A 254 1.13 -11.25 4.97
CA ALA A 254 2.48 -11.27 5.51
C ALA A 254 2.51 -11.82 6.96
N ILE A 255 1.57 -11.39 7.80
CA ILE A 255 1.48 -11.86 9.20
C ILE A 255 1.16 -13.35 9.28
N VAL A 256 0.22 -13.84 8.45
CA VAL A 256 -0.12 -15.27 8.39
C VAL A 256 1.07 -16.10 7.93
N ILE A 257 1.82 -15.63 6.93
CA ILE A 257 3.04 -16.29 6.42
C ILE A 257 4.12 -16.31 7.50
N ALA A 258 4.30 -15.22 8.25
CA ALA A 258 5.27 -15.14 9.34
C ALA A 258 4.96 -16.16 10.45
N ARG A 259 3.68 -16.30 10.85
CA ARG A 259 3.23 -17.27 11.84
C ARG A 259 3.39 -18.72 11.40
N ARG A 260 3.49 -18.98 10.09
CA ARG A 260 3.79 -20.30 9.52
C ARG A 260 5.30 -20.57 9.42
N GLY A 261 6.13 -19.78 10.11
CA GLY A 261 7.59 -19.94 10.13
C GLY A 261 8.31 -19.44 8.87
N LYS A 262 7.58 -18.87 7.89
CA LYS A 262 8.14 -18.40 6.61
C LYS A 262 8.58 -16.94 6.68
N MET A 263 9.38 -16.60 7.69
CA MET A 263 9.76 -15.21 7.98
C MET A 263 10.42 -14.50 6.80
N ARG A 264 11.34 -15.16 6.09
CA ARG A 264 12.00 -14.60 4.91
C ARG A 264 11.01 -14.08 3.87
N LEU A 265 9.92 -14.82 3.63
CA LEU A 265 8.88 -14.40 2.67
C LEU A 265 8.03 -13.27 3.24
N ALA A 266 7.64 -13.35 4.51
CA ALA A 266 6.84 -12.31 5.15
C ALA A 266 7.54 -10.94 5.15
N THR A 267 8.85 -10.91 5.45
CA THR A 267 9.63 -9.67 5.43
C THR A 267 9.79 -9.11 4.02
N GLU A 268 9.95 -9.98 3.01
CA GLU A 268 10.03 -9.55 1.60
C GLU A 268 8.70 -8.96 1.13
N ILE A 269 7.55 -9.55 1.49
CA ILE A 269 6.23 -9.01 1.14
C ILE A 269 6.06 -7.60 1.73
N ALA A 270 6.34 -7.42 3.03
CA ALA A 270 6.15 -6.13 3.69
C ALA A 270 7.05 -5.02 3.12
N VAL A 271 8.36 -5.29 2.96
CA VAL A 271 9.31 -4.28 2.46
C VAL A 271 9.13 -4.04 0.94
N SER A 272 8.79 -5.08 0.17
CA SER A 272 8.57 -4.91 -1.27
C SER A 272 7.30 -4.12 -1.54
N SER A 273 6.26 -4.29 -0.74
CA SER A 273 5.04 -3.48 -0.84
C SER A 273 5.35 -1.99 -0.63
N SER A 274 6.13 -1.64 0.40
CA SER A 274 6.61 -0.26 0.58
C SER A 274 7.36 0.28 -0.64
N ALA A 275 8.23 -0.52 -1.26
CA ALA A 275 8.93 -0.12 -2.48
C ALA A 275 8.00 0.03 -3.69
N GLN A 276 6.97 -0.81 -3.81
CA GLN A 276 5.95 -0.69 -4.87
C GLN A 276 5.12 0.58 -4.67
N VAL A 277 4.67 0.86 -3.44
CA VAL A 277 3.91 2.09 -3.16
C VAL A 277 4.75 3.34 -3.47
N ALA A 278 6.02 3.35 -3.06
CA ALA A 278 6.90 4.50 -3.26
C ALA A 278 7.36 4.70 -4.71
N LEU A 279 7.69 3.64 -5.45
CA LEU A 279 8.27 3.75 -6.80
C LEU A 279 7.30 3.42 -7.95
N LEU A 280 6.16 2.79 -7.68
CA LEU A 280 5.13 2.48 -8.67
C LEU A 280 3.85 3.28 -8.40
N VAL A 281 3.18 3.06 -7.27
CA VAL A 281 1.84 3.62 -7.02
C VAL A 281 1.87 5.14 -6.94
N THR A 282 2.72 5.70 -6.07
CA THR A 282 2.85 7.15 -5.87
C THR A 282 3.16 7.90 -7.17
N PRO A 283 4.20 7.52 -7.96
CA PRO A 283 4.46 8.20 -9.22
C PRO A 283 3.42 7.90 -10.30
N ALA A 284 2.81 6.71 -10.32
CA ALA A 284 1.71 6.42 -11.25
C ALA A 284 0.51 7.33 -10.99
N VAL A 285 0.07 7.48 -9.73
CA VAL A 285 -1.01 8.42 -9.35
C VAL A 285 -0.64 9.84 -9.74
N ALA A 286 0.59 10.28 -9.48
CA ALA A 286 1.03 11.62 -9.86
C ALA A 286 0.96 11.86 -11.38
N LEU A 287 1.33 10.88 -12.21
CA LEU A 287 1.22 11.00 -13.67
C LEU A 287 -0.23 10.87 -14.16
N LEU A 288 -1.00 9.92 -13.62
CA LEU A 288 -2.42 9.75 -13.96
C LEU A 288 -3.25 10.97 -13.58
N SER A 289 -2.86 11.69 -12.53
CA SER A 289 -3.53 12.92 -12.11
C SER A 289 -3.53 14.00 -13.20
N TRP A 290 -2.65 13.95 -14.21
CA TRP A 290 -2.68 14.88 -15.33
C TRP A 290 -3.87 14.71 -16.27
N ALA A 291 -4.57 13.57 -16.19
CA ALA A 291 -5.83 13.37 -16.88
C ALA A 291 -7.01 14.09 -16.19
N VAL A 292 -6.79 14.60 -14.97
CA VAL A 292 -7.78 15.31 -14.15
C VAL A 292 -7.20 16.67 -13.74
N THR A 293 -8.04 17.64 -13.41
CA THR A 293 -7.58 18.96 -12.95
C THR A 293 -8.05 19.24 -11.53
N PRO A 294 -7.16 19.67 -10.62
CA PRO A 294 -5.73 19.95 -10.82
C PRO A 294 -4.85 18.69 -10.77
N ALA A 295 -3.73 18.69 -11.50
CA ALA A 295 -2.72 17.65 -11.40
C ALA A 295 -2.06 17.65 -10.01
N LEU A 296 -1.80 16.46 -9.47
CA LEU A 296 -1.28 16.23 -8.12
C LEU A 296 0.22 16.56 -8.02
N PRO A 297 0.62 17.56 -7.21
CA PRO A 297 2.01 17.71 -6.82
C PRO A 297 2.35 16.75 -5.69
N LEU A 298 3.51 16.08 -5.77
CA LEU A 298 4.04 15.28 -4.67
C LEU A 298 4.76 16.14 -3.62
N ALA A 299 4.11 17.23 -3.21
CA ALA A 299 4.59 18.16 -2.17
C ALA A 299 4.15 17.66 -0.78
N PHE A 300 4.79 16.61 -0.32
CA PHE A 300 4.53 15.98 0.97
C PHE A 300 4.80 16.94 2.15
N ARG A 301 4.15 16.63 3.26
CA ARG A 301 4.39 17.16 4.59
C ARG A 301 5.76 16.76 5.11
N TRP A 302 6.29 17.58 6.02
CA TRP A 302 7.52 17.22 6.72
C TRP A 302 7.27 16.06 7.69
N GLU A 303 6.05 15.96 8.22
CA GLU A 303 5.59 14.82 9.02
C GLU A 303 5.59 13.53 8.18
N GLU A 304 5.08 13.59 6.94
CA GLU A 304 5.04 12.46 5.99
C GLU A 304 6.45 12.05 5.56
N LEU A 305 7.27 13.00 5.07
CA LEU A 305 8.64 12.73 4.62
C LEU A 305 9.53 12.25 5.76
N GLY A 306 9.46 12.93 6.91
CA GLY A 306 10.24 12.59 8.09
C GLY A 306 9.92 11.18 8.60
N ALA A 307 8.64 10.82 8.65
CA ALA A 307 8.21 9.50 9.06
C ALA A 307 8.61 8.41 8.05
N MET A 308 8.48 8.63 6.73
CA MET A 308 8.95 7.69 5.72
C MET A 308 10.47 7.49 5.76
N ALA A 309 11.24 8.59 5.90
CA ALA A 309 12.69 8.54 6.03
C ALA A 309 13.11 7.76 7.29
N LEU A 310 12.51 8.10 8.44
CA LEU A 310 12.76 7.43 9.71
C LEU A 310 12.44 5.94 9.62
N ALA A 311 11.26 5.59 9.09
CA ALA A 311 10.86 4.19 8.91
C ALA A 311 11.87 3.42 8.06
N THR A 312 12.30 4.01 6.94
CA THR A 312 13.28 3.40 6.03
C THR A 312 14.61 3.13 6.73
N VAL A 313 15.14 4.12 7.46
CA VAL A 313 16.42 4.00 8.16
C VAL A 313 16.35 3.00 9.31
N VAL A 314 15.30 3.07 10.14
CA VAL A 314 15.12 2.16 11.27
C VAL A 314 14.97 0.73 10.79
N VAL A 315 14.17 0.48 9.76
CA VAL A 315 14.02 -0.86 9.21
C VAL A 315 15.32 -1.36 8.59
N ALA A 316 16.08 -0.51 7.89
CA ALA A 316 17.39 -0.88 7.35
C ALA A 316 18.36 -1.33 8.47
N ALA A 317 18.36 -0.62 9.61
CA ALA A 317 19.14 -1.02 10.77
C ALA A 317 18.64 -2.35 11.39
N VAL A 318 17.32 -2.55 11.47
CA VAL A 318 16.71 -3.78 12.01
C VAL A 318 17.05 -5.02 11.17
N VAL A 319 17.01 -4.91 9.85
CA VAL A 319 17.24 -6.06 8.95
C VAL A 319 18.73 -6.31 8.66
N PHE A 320 19.61 -5.42 9.13
CA PHE A 320 21.04 -5.44 8.79
C PHE A 320 21.75 -6.72 9.26
N ASP A 321 21.39 -7.23 10.44
CA ASP A 321 21.98 -8.47 10.99
C ASP A 321 21.54 -9.73 10.22
N GLY A 322 20.50 -9.63 9.38
CA GLY A 322 19.98 -10.73 8.57
C GLY A 322 19.16 -11.75 9.35
N PHE A 323 18.76 -11.46 10.59
CA PHE A 323 17.93 -12.35 11.41
C PHE A 323 16.73 -11.62 12.00
N SER A 324 15.58 -12.26 11.95
CA SER A 324 14.37 -11.74 12.58
C SER A 324 14.39 -11.95 14.10
N ARG A 325 14.06 -10.91 14.88
CA ARG A 325 13.87 -11.03 16.32
C ARG A 325 12.53 -10.43 16.75
N ARG A 326 11.83 -11.11 17.65
CA ARG A 326 10.52 -10.65 18.15
C ARG A 326 10.58 -9.26 18.77
N TRP A 327 11.64 -8.95 19.54
CA TRP A 327 11.78 -7.64 20.18
C TRP A 327 11.92 -6.51 19.15
N GLN A 328 12.62 -6.75 18.03
CA GLN A 328 12.70 -5.78 16.92
C GLN A 328 11.31 -5.54 16.35
N GLY A 329 10.50 -6.59 16.21
CA GLY A 329 9.10 -6.47 15.80
C GLY A 329 8.28 -5.59 16.73
N PHE A 330 8.35 -5.82 18.04
CA PHE A 330 7.68 -4.96 19.02
C PHE A 330 8.19 -3.51 18.99
N ALA A 331 9.50 -3.30 18.79
CA ALA A 331 10.07 -1.95 18.67
C ALA A 331 9.54 -1.21 17.44
N LEU A 332 9.40 -1.89 16.29
CA LEU A 332 8.82 -1.32 15.07
C LEU A 332 7.34 -0.95 15.26
N VAL A 333 6.55 -1.81 15.91
CA VAL A 333 5.14 -1.52 16.24
C VAL A 333 5.04 -0.34 17.23
N GLY A 334 5.92 -0.30 18.24
CA GLY A 334 5.99 0.81 19.19
C GLY A 334 6.33 2.14 18.50
N LEU A 335 7.26 2.12 17.55
CA LEU A 335 7.59 3.30 16.74
C LEU A 335 6.41 3.74 15.86
N TYR A 336 5.71 2.79 15.23
CA TYR A 336 4.49 3.10 14.47
C TYR A 336 3.43 3.76 15.37
N ALA A 337 3.18 3.22 16.55
CA ALA A 337 2.24 3.80 17.51
C ALA A 337 2.63 5.22 17.94
N ALA A 338 3.93 5.47 18.17
CA ALA A 338 4.43 6.81 18.48
C ALA A 338 4.20 7.81 17.32
N LEU A 339 4.41 7.38 16.08
CA LEU A 339 4.12 8.20 14.90
C LEU A 339 2.62 8.47 14.75
N VAL A 340 1.77 7.47 14.97
CA VAL A 340 0.30 7.64 14.96
C VAL A 340 -0.13 8.70 15.98
N VAL A 341 0.41 8.66 17.20
CA VAL A 341 0.15 9.71 18.21
C VAL A 341 0.61 11.07 17.68
N GLY A 342 1.82 11.16 17.12
CA GLY A 342 2.34 12.40 16.52
C GLY A 342 1.44 12.96 15.41
N PHE A 343 0.95 12.11 14.50
CA PHE A 343 0.03 12.51 13.44
C PHE A 343 -1.30 13.03 13.97
N GLY A 344 -1.79 12.50 15.10
CA GLY A 344 -3.01 12.97 15.76
C GLY A 344 -2.92 14.44 16.21
N PHE A 345 -1.72 14.92 16.51
CA PHE A 345 -1.48 16.32 16.89
C PHE A 345 -1.04 17.23 15.72
N ALA A 346 -0.79 16.66 14.53
CA ALA A 346 -0.29 17.43 13.39
C ALA A 346 -1.36 18.29 12.70
N GLY A 347 -2.65 18.01 12.93
CA GLY A 347 -3.78 18.76 12.34
C GLY A 347 -3.87 18.67 10.81
N ASP A 348 -4.82 19.40 10.23
CA ASP A 348 -4.89 19.62 8.78
C ASP A 348 -4.00 20.81 8.36
N ARG A 349 -3.59 20.81 7.10
CA ARG A 349 -2.81 21.90 6.47
C ARG A 349 -3.72 23.02 5.99
#